data_AF-A0A7M3LSN2-F1
#
_entry.id   AF-A0A7M3LSN2-F1
#
_cell.length_a   1.000
_cell.length_b   1.000
_cell.length_c   1.000
_cell.angle_alpha   90.00
_cell.angle_beta   90.00
_cell.angle_gamma   90.00
#
_symmetry.space_group_name_H-M   'P 1'
#
loop_
_entity.id
_entity.type
_entity.pdbx_description
1 polymer ?
#
loop_
_entity_poly.entity_id
_entity_poly.type
_entity_poly.pdbx_seq_one_letter_code
_entity_poly.pdbx_strand_id
1 'polypeptide(L)'
;MEDWKQRLDADPGFLVERWEPYPDYYMEPGSCVIVPSSPYFAMIGIFPELFHRLAPGRPAVTIGSGAADLCAVAHEAADALRAPLGVATPTPQPGSAPWIAPVSRPVSDLPDLPERFEALRRAAWYAAEAVPSPEELKGTLDFSVELDAAVAAADIQLMLTGQVAPAWREEYEQIDPARHSVVGLVSGPGDEAVPVPFEKDAAKWRGLNAKGSLPWTPKEYQRQYYPDRGETQNVVISATRALVFAEILDEFAARLTPGLNAGLIHYSAYELGQFFTWGIGRELSDHSGF
;
A
#
# COMPACT_ATOMS: atom_id res chain seq x y z
N MET A 1 14.61 -8.55 7.13
CA MET A 1 13.34 -8.90 7.80
C MET A 1 12.40 -9.28 6.66
N GLU A 2 12.43 -10.54 6.24
CA GLU A 2 11.68 -11.10 5.09
C GLU A 2 10.62 -12.12 5.55
N ASP A 3 10.24 -12.05 6.83
CA ASP A 3 9.34 -13.01 7.47
C ASP A 3 7.95 -13.06 6.80
N TRP A 4 7.41 -11.92 6.35
CA TRP A 4 6.13 -11.89 5.63
C TRP A 4 6.23 -12.57 4.25
N LYS A 5 7.34 -12.39 3.52
CA LYS A 5 7.52 -12.96 2.18
C LYS A 5 7.60 -14.48 2.25
N GLN A 6 8.37 -14.99 3.21
CA GLN A 6 8.46 -16.43 3.47
C GLN A 6 7.10 -17.03 3.87
N ARG A 7 6.31 -16.32 4.70
CA ARG A 7 4.95 -16.75 5.05
C ARG A 7 4.04 -16.84 3.82
N LEU A 8 4.10 -15.85 2.92
CA LEU A 8 3.29 -15.84 1.71
C LEU A 8 3.72 -16.89 0.69
N ASP A 9 5.03 -17.12 0.54
CA ASP A 9 5.56 -18.17 -0.34
C ASP A 9 5.18 -19.58 0.17
N ALA A 10 5.02 -19.73 1.49
CA ALA A 10 4.59 -20.96 2.14
C ALA A 10 3.06 -21.05 2.35
N ASP A 11 2.27 -20.11 1.82
CA ASP A 11 0.83 -20.06 2.02
C ASP A 11 0.17 -21.30 1.38
N PRO A 12 -0.50 -22.17 2.18
CA PRO A 12 -1.14 -23.36 1.65
C PRO A 12 -2.38 -23.04 0.79
N GLY A 13 -2.82 -21.79 0.78
CA GLY A 13 -4.08 -21.37 0.15
C GLY A 13 -5.28 -21.74 1.02
N PHE A 14 -6.47 -21.68 0.43
CA PHE A 14 -7.73 -21.87 1.15
C PHE A 14 -8.72 -22.80 0.46
N LEU A 15 -8.39 -23.27 -0.75
CA LEU A 15 -9.24 -24.11 -1.57
C LEU A 15 -8.83 -25.57 -1.43
N VAL A 16 -9.81 -26.42 -1.14
CA VAL A 16 -9.66 -27.87 -1.16
C VAL A 16 -10.66 -28.49 -2.14
N GLU A 17 -10.22 -29.50 -2.88
CA GLU A 17 -11.12 -30.26 -3.75
C GLU A 17 -12.05 -31.12 -2.92
N ARG A 18 -13.36 -31.07 -3.20
CA ARG A 18 -14.36 -31.97 -2.57
C ARG A 18 -15.35 -32.49 -3.60
N TRP A 19 -15.91 -33.66 -3.29
CA TRP A 19 -16.76 -34.46 -4.18
C TRP A 19 -18.26 -34.43 -3.83
N GLU A 20 -18.80 -33.32 -3.29
CA GLU A 20 -20.22 -33.26 -2.90
C GLU A 20 -20.81 -31.85 -3.11
N PRO A 21 -21.97 -31.68 -3.80
CA PRO A 21 -22.71 -32.65 -4.60
C PRO A 21 -22.09 -32.94 -5.99
N TYR A 22 -21.10 -32.14 -6.41
CA TYR A 22 -20.28 -32.32 -7.61
C TYR A 22 -18.82 -31.95 -7.29
N PRO A 23 -17.83 -32.39 -8.10
CA PRO A 23 -16.43 -31.98 -7.93
C PRO A 23 -16.31 -30.47 -8.06
N ASP A 24 -15.87 -29.83 -7.00
CA ASP A 24 -15.65 -28.38 -6.96
C ASP A 24 -14.58 -28.06 -5.91
N TYR A 25 -14.09 -26.82 -5.93
CA TYR A 25 -13.21 -26.27 -4.92
C TYR A 25 -14.04 -25.61 -3.81
N TYR A 26 -13.71 -25.97 -2.58
CA TYR A 26 -14.37 -25.48 -1.38
C TYR A 26 -13.37 -24.71 -0.54
N MET A 27 -13.83 -23.58 -0.01
CA MET A 27 -13.20 -22.85 1.06
C MET A 27 -13.31 -23.66 2.35
N GLU A 28 -12.17 -23.98 2.94
CA GLU A 28 -12.09 -24.66 4.23
C GLU A 28 -12.33 -23.68 5.40
N PRO A 29 -13.12 -24.06 6.43
CA PRO A 29 -13.31 -23.26 7.63
C PRO A 29 -11.99 -22.86 8.30
N GLY A 30 -11.79 -21.56 8.55
CA GLY A 30 -10.58 -21.04 9.19
C GLY A 30 -9.37 -20.88 8.27
N SER A 31 -9.45 -21.37 7.02
CA SER A 31 -8.35 -21.25 6.04
C SER A 31 -8.45 -19.98 5.19
N CYS A 32 -9.56 -19.23 5.27
CA CYS A 32 -9.74 -17.94 4.61
C CYS A 32 -10.52 -16.92 5.44
N VAL A 33 -10.43 -15.66 5.03
CA VAL A 33 -11.30 -14.56 5.43
C VAL A 33 -12.06 -14.07 4.21
N ILE A 34 -13.38 -14.01 4.33
CA ILE A 34 -14.30 -13.45 3.35
C ILE A 34 -14.59 -12.01 3.75
N VAL A 35 -14.23 -11.07 2.86
CA VAL A 35 -14.37 -9.64 3.06
C VAL A 35 -15.38 -9.10 2.04
N PRO A 36 -16.44 -8.40 2.46
CA PRO A 36 -17.32 -7.74 1.50
C PRO A 36 -16.57 -6.72 0.64
N SER A 37 -16.96 -6.57 -0.62
CA SER A 37 -16.20 -5.76 -1.59
C SER A 37 -16.06 -4.29 -1.16
N SER A 38 -17.10 -3.68 -0.57
CA SER A 38 -17.06 -2.28 -0.12
C SER A 38 -15.98 -1.99 0.94
N PRO A 39 -15.93 -2.70 2.09
CA PRO A 39 -14.83 -2.53 3.05
C PRO A 39 -13.48 -2.98 2.48
N TYR A 40 -13.45 -4.00 1.62
CA TYR A 40 -12.20 -4.40 0.94
C TYR A 40 -11.62 -3.27 0.09
N PHE A 41 -12.44 -2.60 -0.74
CA PHE A 41 -12.02 -1.45 -1.54
C PHE A 41 -11.48 -0.29 -0.68
N ALA A 42 -12.01 -0.09 0.52
CA ALA A 42 -11.47 0.88 1.47
C ALA A 42 -10.05 0.47 1.90
N MET A 43 -9.91 -0.78 2.38
CA MET A 43 -8.66 -1.31 2.91
C MET A 43 -7.54 -1.34 1.87
N ILE A 44 -7.80 -1.73 0.62
CA ILE A 44 -6.75 -1.78 -0.40
C ILE A 44 -6.24 -0.40 -0.81
N GLY A 45 -7.01 0.67 -0.55
CA GLY A 45 -6.59 2.04 -0.80
C GLY A 45 -5.32 2.45 -0.03
N ILE A 46 -4.94 1.70 1.01
CA ILE A 46 -3.70 1.97 1.75
C ILE A 46 -2.44 1.60 0.98
N PHE A 47 -2.50 0.68 0.02
CA PHE A 47 -1.29 0.18 -0.65
C PHE A 47 -0.57 1.29 -1.42
N PRO A 48 -1.23 2.02 -2.35
CA PRO A 48 -0.59 3.14 -3.00
C PRO A 48 -0.22 4.23 -1.99
N GLU A 49 -1.07 4.50 -1.01
CA GLU A 49 -0.79 5.50 0.03
C GLU A 49 0.49 5.20 0.84
N LEU A 50 0.65 3.97 1.31
CA LEU A 50 1.86 3.49 1.99
C LEU A 50 3.07 3.50 1.06
N PHE A 51 2.91 3.07 -0.19
CA PHE A 51 3.97 3.09 -1.19
C PHE A 51 4.54 4.50 -1.37
N HIS A 52 3.69 5.50 -1.57
CA HIS A 52 4.11 6.90 -1.74
C HIS A 52 4.60 7.53 -0.41
N ARG A 53 4.01 7.17 0.74
CA ARG A 53 4.49 7.62 2.07
C ARG A 53 5.86 7.09 2.43
N LEU A 54 6.14 5.86 2.04
CA LEU A 54 7.40 5.16 2.28
C LEU A 54 8.28 5.18 1.02
N ALA A 55 8.13 6.17 0.15
CA ALA A 55 8.97 6.32 -1.02
C ALA A 55 10.40 6.74 -0.63
N PRO A 56 11.45 6.08 -1.16
CA PRO A 56 12.82 6.43 -0.82
C PRO A 56 13.17 7.88 -1.11
N GLY A 57 13.80 8.57 -0.16
CA GLY A 57 14.20 9.97 -0.30
C GLY A 57 13.11 11.00 0.02
N ARG A 58 11.88 10.56 0.28
CA ARG A 58 10.81 11.47 0.71
C ARG A 58 11.15 12.13 2.07
N PRO A 59 11.09 13.47 2.17
CA PRO A 59 11.28 14.16 3.44
C PRO A 59 10.30 13.68 4.50
N ALA A 60 10.79 13.49 5.74
CA ALA A 60 9.92 13.13 6.84
C ALA A 60 9.00 14.31 7.21
N VAL A 61 7.74 14.00 7.53
CA VAL A 61 6.74 14.96 7.98
C VAL A 61 6.18 14.56 9.34
N THR A 62 5.86 15.53 10.18
CA THR A 62 5.12 15.27 11.43
C THR A 62 3.64 15.19 11.13
N ILE A 63 3.01 14.05 11.42
CA ILE A 63 1.59 13.84 11.14
C ILE A 63 0.71 14.69 12.05
N GLY A 64 -0.21 15.43 11.44
CA GLY A 64 -1.16 16.29 12.13
C GLY A 64 -2.24 15.51 12.91
N SER A 65 -2.91 16.19 13.84
CA SER A 65 -3.98 15.60 14.66
C SER A 65 -5.19 15.11 13.87
N GLY A 66 -5.41 15.62 12.66
CA GLY A 66 -6.49 15.19 11.76
C GLY A 66 -6.42 13.72 11.35
N ALA A 67 -5.24 13.09 11.47
CA ALA A 67 -5.04 11.68 11.14
C ALA A 67 -5.59 10.70 12.19
N ALA A 68 -5.94 11.15 13.39
CA ALA A 68 -6.31 10.29 14.53
C ALA A 68 -7.44 9.30 14.17
N ASP A 69 -8.47 9.80 13.47
CA ASP A 69 -9.62 9.01 13.06
C ASP A 69 -9.28 7.96 12.01
N LEU A 70 -8.44 8.32 11.03
CA LEU A 70 -8.00 7.39 9.98
C LEU A 70 -7.08 6.30 10.56
N CYS A 71 -6.17 6.69 11.45
CA CYS A 71 -5.33 5.77 12.23
C CYS A 71 -6.18 4.75 12.99
N ALA A 72 -7.21 5.19 13.72
CA ALA A 72 -8.09 4.31 14.48
C ALA A 72 -8.86 3.34 13.56
N VAL A 73 -9.46 3.86 12.48
CA VAL A 73 -10.26 3.05 11.55
C VAL A 73 -9.40 2.03 10.79
N ALA A 74 -8.15 2.35 10.45
CA ALA A 74 -7.21 1.39 9.86
C ALA A 74 -6.85 0.26 10.83
N HIS A 75 -6.60 0.58 12.10
CA HIS A 75 -6.32 -0.42 13.13
C HIS A 75 -7.54 -1.31 13.43
N GLU A 76 -8.74 -0.73 13.48
CA GLU A 76 -9.99 -1.48 13.58
C GLU A 76 -10.19 -2.44 12.40
N ALA A 77 -9.81 -2.02 11.18
CA ALA A 77 -9.86 -2.87 10.00
C ALA A 77 -8.85 -4.04 10.09
N ALA A 78 -7.66 -3.81 10.64
CA ALA A 78 -6.67 -4.85 10.91
C ALA A 78 -7.22 -5.90 11.88
N ASP A 79 -7.81 -5.45 12.99
CA ASP A 79 -8.46 -6.33 13.97
C ASP A 79 -9.65 -7.08 13.36
N ALA A 80 -10.42 -6.42 12.46
CA ALA A 80 -11.53 -7.05 11.77
C ALA A 80 -11.10 -8.19 10.83
N LEU A 81 -9.91 -8.10 10.22
CA LEU A 81 -9.33 -9.21 9.43
C LEU A 81 -8.82 -10.35 10.32
N ARG A 82 -8.35 -10.04 11.53
CA ARG A 82 -7.83 -11.03 12.49
C ARG A 82 -8.92 -11.81 13.21
N ALA A 83 -10.02 -11.14 13.56
CA ALA A 83 -11.06 -11.71 14.41
C ALA A 83 -11.65 -13.04 13.89
N PRO A 84 -11.94 -13.20 12.58
CA PRO A 84 -12.46 -14.46 12.05
C PRO A 84 -11.49 -15.65 12.17
N LEU A 85 -10.19 -15.37 12.24
CA LEU A 85 -9.13 -16.38 12.35
C LEU A 85 -8.85 -16.76 13.82
N GLY A 86 -9.63 -16.25 14.77
CA GLY A 86 -9.47 -16.53 16.20
C GLY A 86 -8.24 -15.88 16.84
N VAL A 87 -7.61 -14.92 16.15
CA VAL A 87 -6.50 -14.12 16.72
C VAL A 87 -7.08 -13.11 17.72
N ALA A 88 -6.41 -12.94 18.86
CA ALA A 88 -6.88 -12.07 19.93
C ALA A 88 -6.92 -10.59 19.48
N THR A 89 -8.06 -9.94 19.72
CA THR A 89 -8.31 -8.53 19.42
C THR A 89 -8.93 -7.81 20.64
N PRO A 90 -8.73 -6.49 20.81
CA PRO A 90 -7.92 -5.62 19.97
C PRO A 90 -6.43 -5.90 20.13
N THR A 91 -5.68 -5.73 19.04
CA THR A 91 -4.21 -5.83 19.10
C THR A 91 -3.62 -4.60 19.82
N PRO A 92 -2.36 -4.66 20.32
CA PRO A 92 -1.72 -3.50 20.94
C PRO A 92 -1.70 -2.31 19.98
N GLN A 93 -1.65 -1.09 20.55
CA GLN A 93 -1.58 0.14 19.75
C GLN A 93 -0.52 0.03 18.65
N PRO A 94 -0.82 0.49 17.41
CA PRO A 94 0.00 0.28 16.22
C PRO A 94 1.48 0.67 16.35
N GLY A 95 1.88 1.50 17.33
CA GLY A 95 3.29 1.87 17.54
C GLY A 95 4.14 0.87 18.34
N SER A 96 3.55 -0.20 18.88
CA SER A 96 4.21 -1.09 19.85
C SER A 96 4.36 -2.54 19.39
N ALA A 97 3.75 -2.89 18.26
CA ALA A 97 3.75 -4.27 17.78
C ALA A 97 5.08 -4.64 17.08
N PRO A 98 5.53 -5.90 17.19
CA PRO A 98 6.84 -6.32 16.69
C PRO A 98 6.94 -6.35 15.16
N TRP A 99 5.82 -6.37 14.43
CA TRP A 99 5.76 -6.32 12.97
C TRP A 99 5.82 -4.90 12.39
N ILE A 100 5.76 -3.89 13.26
CA ILE A 100 5.78 -2.49 12.85
C ILE A 100 7.21 -2.09 12.55
N ALA A 101 7.41 -1.50 11.38
CA ALA A 101 8.74 -1.11 10.98
C ALA A 101 9.26 -0.03 11.96
N PRO A 102 10.50 -0.17 12.48
CA PRO A 102 11.03 0.75 13.48
C PRO A 102 11.08 2.17 12.94
N VAL A 103 10.90 3.20 13.79
CA VAL A 103 11.02 4.61 13.40
C VAL A 103 12.33 4.85 12.62
N SER A 104 12.26 5.71 11.60
CA SER A 104 13.33 5.98 10.64
C SER A 104 14.71 6.07 11.29
N ARG A 105 15.68 5.36 10.71
CA ARG A 105 17.09 5.52 11.04
C ARG A 105 17.74 6.36 9.94
N PRO A 106 18.60 7.31 10.29
CA PRO A 106 19.43 8.00 9.31
C PRO A 106 20.12 7.01 8.38
N VAL A 107 20.04 7.25 7.06
CA VAL A 107 20.74 6.44 6.06
C VAL A 107 22.25 6.37 6.34
N SER A 108 22.81 7.41 6.98
CA SER A 108 24.19 7.50 7.47
C SER A 108 24.61 6.37 8.41
N ASP A 109 23.66 5.65 9.02
CA ASP A 109 23.95 4.63 10.04
C ASP A 109 24.26 3.25 9.42
N LEU A 110 24.28 3.15 8.09
CA LEU A 110 24.63 1.92 7.37
C LEU A 110 26.15 1.72 7.24
N PRO A 111 26.68 0.52 7.57
CA PRO A 111 28.11 0.25 7.54
C PRO A 111 28.73 0.19 6.13
N ASP A 112 27.94 -0.04 5.09
CA ASP A 112 28.35 -0.12 3.67
C ASP A 112 27.76 1.00 2.81
N LEU A 113 27.34 2.11 3.45
CA LEU A 113 26.74 3.25 2.77
C LEU A 113 27.61 3.81 1.63
N PRO A 114 28.93 4.03 1.80
CA PRO A 114 29.74 4.67 0.76
C PRO A 114 29.77 3.86 -0.54
N GLU A 115 29.97 2.53 -0.47
CA GLU A 115 29.99 1.70 -1.68
C GLU A 115 28.62 1.63 -2.35
N ARG A 116 27.54 1.48 -1.55
CA ARG A 116 26.17 1.45 -2.06
C ARG A 116 25.77 2.77 -2.71
N PHE A 117 26.12 3.88 -2.08
CA PHE A 117 25.81 5.21 -2.57
C PHE A 117 26.52 5.47 -3.90
N GLU A 118 27.80 5.13 -4.03
CA GLU A 118 28.52 5.27 -5.30
C GLU A 118 27.96 4.37 -6.40
N ALA A 119 27.56 3.14 -6.08
CA ALA A 119 26.90 2.26 -7.04
C ALA A 119 25.55 2.83 -7.50
N LEU A 120 24.73 3.33 -6.57
CA LEU A 120 23.44 3.95 -6.87
C LEU A 120 23.62 5.22 -7.70
N ARG A 121 24.59 6.06 -7.35
CA ARG A 121 24.92 7.29 -8.07
C ARG A 121 25.32 7.00 -9.52
N ARG A 122 26.16 5.98 -9.76
CA ARG A 122 26.51 5.55 -11.11
C ARG A 122 25.30 5.02 -11.88
N ALA A 123 24.48 4.17 -11.26
CA ALA A 123 23.28 3.64 -11.90
C ALA A 123 22.28 4.76 -12.26
N ALA A 124 22.04 5.70 -11.34
CA ALA A 124 21.19 6.87 -11.56
C ALA A 124 21.73 7.75 -12.70
N TRP A 125 23.05 7.95 -12.77
CA TRP A 125 23.67 8.67 -13.88
C TRP A 125 23.46 7.96 -15.21
N TYR A 126 23.77 6.67 -15.32
CA TYR A 126 23.54 5.92 -16.56
C TYR A 126 22.08 5.91 -17.00
N ALA A 127 21.15 5.77 -16.05
CA ALA A 127 19.72 5.85 -16.32
C ALA A 127 19.34 7.24 -16.87
N ALA A 128 19.83 8.30 -16.22
CA ALA A 128 19.53 9.67 -16.64
C ALA A 128 20.09 10.01 -18.03
N GLU A 129 21.22 9.44 -18.45
CA GLU A 129 21.76 9.63 -19.80
C GLU A 129 20.97 8.87 -20.89
N ALA A 130 20.30 7.77 -20.52
CA ALA A 130 19.60 6.91 -21.46
C ALA A 130 18.12 7.29 -21.66
N VAL A 131 17.53 8.06 -20.74
CA VAL A 131 16.13 8.46 -20.80
C VAL A 131 15.98 9.71 -21.70
N PRO A 132 15.06 9.70 -22.69
CA PRO A 132 14.77 10.88 -23.50
C PRO A 132 14.25 12.05 -22.65
N SER A 133 14.49 13.28 -23.10
CA SER A 133 13.94 14.46 -22.43
C SER A 133 12.40 14.49 -22.48
N PRO A 134 11.74 15.18 -21.52
CA PRO A 134 10.29 15.37 -21.54
C PRO A 134 9.79 16.00 -22.85
N GLU A 135 10.56 16.92 -23.44
CA GLU A 135 10.25 17.58 -24.71
C GLU A 135 10.33 16.61 -25.89
N GLU A 136 11.33 15.72 -25.91
CA GLU A 136 11.47 14.68 -26.93
C GLU A 136 10.30 13.71 -26.88
N LEU A 137 9.95 13.17 -25.71
CA LEU A 137 8.82 12.23 -25.55
C LEU A 137 7.51 12.84 -26.06
N LYS A 138 7.22 14.10 -25.71
CA LYS A 138 6.02 14.81 -26.17
C LYS A 138 6.06 15.08 -27.67
N GLY A 139 7.22 15.48 -28.20
CA GLY A 139 7.40 15.81 -29.61
C GLY A 139 7.26 14.60 -30.53
N THR A 140 7.66 13.42 -30.07
CA THR A 140 7.61 12.16 -30.84
C THR A 140 6.40 11.29 -30.52
N LEU A 141 5.58 11.66 -29.53
CA LEU A 141 4.52 10.81 -28.96
C LEU A 141 5.08 9.44 -28.56
N ASP A 142 6.25 9.45 -27.93
CA ASP A 142 6.90 8.24 -27.43
C ASP A 142 6.39 7.91 -26.02
N PHE A 143 5.83 6.71 -25.88
CA PHE A 143 5.29 6.18 -24.62
C PHE A 143 6.13 5.03 -24.07
N SER A 144 7.36 4.85 -24.56
CA SER A 144 8.29 3.81 -24.09
C SER A 144 8.80 4.06 -22.66
N VAL A 145 8.73 5.31 -22.20
CA VAL A 145 9.09 5.74 -20.84
C VAL A 145 7.99 6.66 -20.30
N GLU A 146 7.64 6.51 -19.02
CA GLU A 146 6.71 7.43 -18.36
C GLU A 146 7.27 8.85 -18.29
N LEU A 147 6.41 9.86 -18.50
CA LEU A 147 6.83 11.26 -18.51
C LEU A 147 7.51 11.67 -17.20
N ASP A 148 7.04 11.17 -16.06
CA ASP A 148 7.61 11.49 -14.75
C ASP A 148 9.02 10.93 -14.57
N ALA A 149 9.31 9.76 -15.16
CA ALA A 149 10.65 9.21 -15.19
C ALA A 149 11.61 10.08 -16.02
N ALA A 150 11.14 10.65 -17.14
CA ALA A 150 11.91 11.61 -17.94
C ALA A 150 12.16 12.93 -17.22
N VAL A 151 11.17 13.43 -16.47
CA VAL A 151 11.33 14.62 -15.62
C VAL A 151 12.35 14.37 -14.50
N ALA A 152 12.29 13.21 -13.84
CA ALA A 152 13.26 12.84 -12.81
C ALA A 152 14.68 12.66 -13.39
N ALA A 153 14.82 12.07 -14.58
CA ALA A 153 16.09 11.95 -15.29
C ALA A 153 16.71 13.33 -15.61
N ALA A 154 15.89 14.27 -16.11
CA ALA A 154 16.33 15.64 -16.36
C ALA A 154 16.84 16.34 -15.09
N ASP A 155 16.14 16.17 -13.96
CA ASP A 155 16.59 16.69 -12.66
C ASP A 155 17.94 16.12 -12.22
N ILE A 156 18.14 14.80 -12.38
CA ILE A 156 19.42 14.16 -12.08
C ILE A 156 20.54 14.77 -12.94
N GLN A 157 20.29 15.00 -14.23
CA GLN A 157 21.28 15.65 -15.11
C GLN A 157 21.61 17.08 -14.66
N LEU A 158 20.60 17.86 -14.23
CA LEU A 158 20.82 19.19 -13.65
C LEU A 158 21.70 19.12 -12.40
N MET A 159 21.38 18.22 -11.46
CA MET A 159 22.18 18.03 -10.25
C MET A 159 23.62 17.61 -10.55
N LEU A 160 23.83 16.71 -11.52
CA LEU A 160 25.16 16.24 -11.92
C LEU A 160 26.04 17.35 -12.53
N THR A 161 25.42 18.37 -13.12
CA THR A 161 26.13 19.56 -13.64
C THR A 161 26.28 20.68 -12.61
N GLY A 162 25.93 20.43 -11.35
CA GLY A 162 26.00 21.40 -10.26
C GLY A 162 24.87 22.42 -10.25
N GLN A 163 23.81 22.21 -11.03
CA GLN A 163 22.61 23.03 -11.02
C GLN A 163 21.64 22.58 -9.92
N VAL A 164 20.80 23.50 -9.46
CA VAL A 164 19.80 23.22 -8.43
C VAL A 164 18.60 22.54 -9.09
N ALA A 165 18.26 21.35 -8.60
CA ALA A 165 16.99 20.68 -8.87
C ALA A 165 16.40 20.18 -7.54
N PRO A 166 15.07 19.99 -7.45
CA PRO A 166 14.44 19.50 -6.23
C PRO A 166 14.83 18.05 -5.97
N ALA A 167 15.24 17.74 -4.74
CA ALA A 167 15.54 16.37 -4.31
C ALA A 167 14.29 15.49 -4.15
N TRP A 168 13.12 16.13 -4.03
CA TRP A 168 11.82 15.48 -3.91
C TRP A 168 10.74 16.38 -4.52
N ARG A 169 9.77 15.76 -5.21
CA ARG A 169 8.55 16.41 -5.68
C ARG A 169 7.38 15.55 -5.25
N GLU A 170 6.38 16.18 -4.65
CA GLU A 170 5.08 15.54 -4.52
C GLU A 170 4.44 15.43 -5.91
N GLU A 171 3.65 14.38 -6.14
CA GLU A 171 2.90 14.20 -7.40
C GLU A 171 2.00 15.41 -7.68
N TYR A 172 1.46 16.01 -6.61
CA TYR A 172 0.61 17.19 -6.67
C TYR A 172 1.09 18.23 -5.63
N GLU A 173 1.40 19.45 -6.09
CA GLU A 173 1.90 20.54 -5.25
C GLU A 173 0.93 20.95 -4.13
N GLN A 174 -0.36 20.71 -4.31
CA GLN A 174 -1.41 21.05 -3.35
C GLN A 174 -1.46 20.10 -2.14
N ILE A 175 -0.81 18.93 -2.23
CA ILE A 175 -0.82 17.93 -1.16
C ILE A 175 0.17 18.33 -0.07
N ASP A 176 -0.33 18.48 1.16
CA ASP A 176 0.47 18.52 2.38
C ASP A 176 0.46 17.11 3.00
N PRO A 177 1.57 16.35 2.94
CA PRO A 177 1.61 14.97 3.43
C PRO A 177 1.35 14.83 4.94
N ALA A 178 1.49 15.92 5.70
CA ALA A 178 1.19 15.95 7.14
C ALA A 178 -0.31 16.00 7.44
N ARG A 179 -1.16 16.31 6.45
CA ARG A 179 -2.60 16.57 6.62
C ARG A 179 -3.49 15.85 5.61
N HIS A 180 -2.94 15.52 4.45
CA HIS A 180 -3.67 14.96 3.32
C HIS A 180 -3.17 13.56 2.98
N SER A 181 -4.06 12.77 2.38
CA SER A 181 -3.69 11.57 1.64
C SER A 181 -2.77 11.94 0.48
N VAL A 182 -1.73 11.15 0.23
CA VAL A 182 -0.64 11.51 -0.70
C VAL A 182 -0.90 11.03 -2.12
N VAL A 183 -1.94 10.24 -2.31
CA VAL A 183 -2.42 9.75 -3.62
C VAL A 183 -3.76 10.36 -4.04
N GLY A 184 -4.34 11.23 -3.20
CA GLY A 184 -5.73 11.63 -3.29
C GLY A 184 -5.94 13.08 -3.69
N LEU A 185 -6.53 13.28 -4.86
CA LEU A 185 -7.25 14.50 -5.22
C LEU A 185 -8.71 14.18 -5.52
N VAL A 186 -9.60 15.11 -5.21
CA VAL A 186 -10.98 15.08 -5.71
C VAL A 186 -11.27 16.33 -6.53
N SER A 187 -12.22 16.24 -7.45
CA SER A 187 -12.78 17.42 -8.10
C SER A 187 -13.59 18.24 -7.09
N GLY A 188 -13.15 19.46 -6.83
CA GLY A 188 -13.85 20.48 -6.08
C GLY A 188 -14.92 21.18 -6.92
N PRO A 189 -15.66 22.14 -6.33
CA PRO A 189 -16.55 23.00 -7.07
C PRO A 189 -15.78 23.72 -8.20
N GLY A 190 -16.20 23.52 -9.45
CA GLY A 190 -15.51 24.11 -10.61
C GLY A 190 -14.34 23.30 -11.17
N ASP A 191 -14.30 21.98 -10.93
CA ASP A 191 -13.28 21.05 -11.44
C ASP A 191 -11.85 21.32 -10.93
N GLU A 192 -11.71 22.10 -9.87
CA GLU A 192 -10.42 22.30 -9.21
C GLU A 192 -9.97 21.02 -8.50
N ALA A 193 -8.70 20.66 -8.62
CA ALA A 193 -8.11 19.57 -7.84
C ALA A 193 -8.01 19.97 -6.36
N VAL A 194 -8.69 19.23 -5.48
CA VAL A 194 -8.68 19.48 -4.03
C VAL A 194 -8.03 18.30 -3.30
N PRO A 195 -7.00 18.54 -2.47
CA PRO A 195 -6.40 17.52 -1.61
C PRO A 195 -7.43 16.84 -0.71
N VAL A 196 -7.23 15.56 -0.43
CA VAL A 196 -8.12 14.78 0.43
C VAL A 196 -7.60 14.82 1.89
N PRO A 197 -8.29 15.50 2.83
CA PRO A 197 -7.91 15.48 4.24
C PRO A 197 -8.13 14.10 4.87
N PHE A 198 -7.33 13.75 5.87
CA PHE A 198 -7.45 12.46 6.56
C PHE A 198 -8.83 12.21 7.15
N GLU A 199 -9.49 13.25 7.67
CA GLU A 199 -10.82 13.16 8.24
C GLU A 199 -11.86 12.75 7.18
N LYS A 200 -11.68 13.20 5.94
CA LYS A 200 -12.55 12.84 4.81
C LYS A 200 -12.36 11.37 4.43
N ASP A 201 -11.12 10.89 4.42
CA ASP A 201 -10.83 9.48 4.17
C ASP A 201 -11.35 8.58 5.30
N ALA A 202 -11.17 8.98 6.56
CA ALA A 202 -11.73 8.26 7.70
C ALA A 202 -13.26 8.18 7.60
N ALA A 203 -13.94 9.28 7.26
CA ALA A 203 -15.38 9.28 7.05
C ALA A 203 -15.83 8.37 5.90
N LYS A 204 -15.07 8.35 4.79
CA LYS A 204 -15.31 7.45 3.65
C LYS A 204 -15.19 5.98 4.09
N TRP A 205 -14.13 5.63 4.81
CA TRP A 205 -13.92 4.27 5.32
C TRP A 205 -15.02 3.84 6.27
N ARG A 206 -15.38 4.68 7.25
CA ARG A 206 -16.51 4.41 8.16
C ARG A 206 -17.82 4.22 7.38
N GLY A 207 -18.06 5.04 6.36
CA GLY A 207 -19.22 4.90 5.49
C GLY A 207 -19.25 3.61 4.68
N LEU A 208 -18.09 3.11 4.22
CA LEU A 208 -17.96 1.83 3.52
C LEU A 208 -18.13 0.64 4.49
N ASN A 209 -17.54 0.73 5.68
CA ASN A 209 -17.64 -0.29 6.72
C ASN A 209 -19.06 -0.41 7.27
N ALA A 210 -19.79 0.71 7.43
CA ALA A 210 -21.18 0.70 7.92
C ALA A 210 -22.18 0.08 6.92
N LYS A 211 -21.85 0.03 5.62
CA LYS A 211 -22.69 -0.53 4.57
C LYS A 211 -22.47 -2.03 4.35
N GLY A 212 -21.35 -2.57 4.84
CA GLY A 212 -20.98 -3.97 4.68
C GLY A 212 -21.19 -4.78 5.95
N SER A 213 -21.26 -6.11 5.81
CA SER A 213 -20.98 -7.01 6.92
C SER A 213 -19.51 -6.92 7.32
N LEU A 214 -19.19 -7.28 8.56
CA LEU A 214 -17.80 -7.45 8.99
C LEU A 214 -17.15 -8.63 8.24
N PRO A 215 -15.82 -8.64 8.07
CA PRO A 215 -15.10 -9.81 7.61
C PRO A 215 -15.46 -11.06 8.44
N TRP A 216 -15.51 -12.21 7.80
CA TRP A 216 -15.90 -13.46 8.43
C TRP A 216 -15.18 -14.66 7.79
N THR A 217 -15.25 -15.82 8.42
CA THR A 217 -14.73 -17.08 7.86
C THR A 217 -15.86 -18.10 7.81
N PRO A 218 -15.93 -18.97 6.79
CA PRO A 218 -16.95 -20.01 6.74
C PRO A 218 -16.86 -20.93 7.96
N LYS A 219 -18.02 -21.32 8.52
CA LYS A 219 -18.09 -22.27 9.66
C LYS A 219 -18.06 -23.72 9.21
N GLU A 220 -18.51 -23.96 7.99
CA GLU A 220 -18.51 -25.25 7.30
C GLU A 220 -17.93 -25.03 5.90
N TYR A 221 -17.48 -26.09 5.25
CA TYR A 221 -16.93 -25.97 3.91
C TYR A 221 -17.94 -25.30 2.97
N GLN A 222 -17.50 -24.25 2.31
CA GLN A 222 -18.33 -23.44 1.44
C GLN A 222 -17.72 -23.41 0.04
N ARG A 223 -18.52 -23.63 -0.99
CA ARG A 223 -18.04 -23.54 -2.38
C ARG A 223 -17.41 -22.17 -2.63
N GLN A 224 -16.30 -22.13 -3.37
CA GLN A 224 -15.68 -20.88 -3.79
C GLN A 224 -16.66 -19.96 -4.53
N TYR A 225 -16.40 -18.65 -4.50
CA TYR A 225 -17.12 -17.68 -5.31
C TYR A 225 -16.60 -17.70 -6.74
N TYR A 226 -17.51 -17.46 -7.69
CA TYR A 226 -17.23 -17.45 -9.13
C TYR A 226 -17.48 -16.07 -9.74
N PRO A 227 -16.43 -15.24 -9.90
CA PRO A 227 -16.56 -13.88 -10.44
C PRO A 227 -17.13 -13.86 -11.86
N ASP A 228 -16.80 -14.86 -12.68
CA ASP A 228 -17.31 -15.08 -14.04
C ASP A 228 -18.84 -15.28 -14.07
N ARG A 229 -19.44 -15.66 -12.94
CA ARG A 229 -20.89 -15.80 -12.75
C ARG A 229 -21.54 -14.59 -12.07
N GLY A 230 -20.78 -13.52 -11.84
CA GLY A 230 -21.25 -12.29 -11.20
C GLY A 230 -21.22 -12.32 -9.65
N GLU A 231 -20.53 -13.29 -9.04
CA GLU A 231 -20.42 -13.41 -7.58
C GLU A 231 -19.33 -12.48 -7.00
N THR A 232 -19.42 -11.18 -7.27
CA THR A 232 -18.37 -10.18 -6.98
C THR A 232 -18.56 -9.41 -5.68
N GLN A 233 -19.58 -9.77 -4.89
CA GLN A 233 -19.92 -9.05 -3.65
C GLN A 233 -18.92 -9.29 -2.52
N ASN A 234 -18.15 -10.37 -2.61
CA ASN A 234 -17.19 -10.78 -1.59
C ASN A 234 -15.83 -11.08 -2.23
N VAL A 235 -14.77 -10.77 -1.49
CA VAL A 235 -13.40 -11.12 -1.82
C VAL A 235 -12.93 -12.16 -0.81
N VAL A 236 -12.28 -13.21 -1.29
CA VAL A 236 -11.75 -14.29 -0.44
C VAL A 236 -10.26 -14.16 -0.38
N ILE A 237 -9.73 -14.05 0.84
CA ILE A 237 -8.32 -13.91 1.12
C ILE A 237 -7.89 -15.12 1.96
N SER A 238 -6.76 -15.77 1.64
CA SER A 238 -6.23 -16.84 2.49
C SER A 238 -5.98 -16.33 3.92
N ALA A 239 -5.99 -17.23 4.91
CA ALA A 239 -5.70 -16.85 6.30
C ALA A 239 -4.32 -16.18 6.43
N THR A 240 -3.31 -16.72 5.75
CA THR A 240 -1.95 -16.16 5.71
C THR A 240 -1.93 -14.73 5.17
N ARG A 241 -2.59 -14.51 4.03
CA ARG A 241 -2.66 -13.19 3.38
C ARG A 241 -3.47 -12.20 4.20
N ALA A 242 -4.56 -12.64 4.83
CA ALA A 242 -5.37 -11.79 5.70
C ALA A 242 -4.57 -11.29 6.92
N LEU A 243 -3.73 -12.14 7.50
CA LEU A 243 -2.83 -11.74 8.61
C LEU A 243 -1.76 -10.76 8.14
N VAL A 244 -1.12 -11.00 7.00
CA VAL A 244 -0.15 -10.06 6.43
C VAL A 244 -0.82 -8.72 6.09
N PHE A 245 -2.05 -8.74 5.55
CA PHE A 245 -2.80 -7.52 5.27
C PHE A 245 -3.15 -6.75 6.56
N ALA A 246 -3.53 -7.46 7.63
CA ALA A 246 -3.74 -6.84 8.94
C ALA A 246 -2.45 -6.19 9.48
N GLU A 247 -1.29 -6.81 9.30
CA GLU A 247 0.01 -6.21 9.68
C GLU A 247 0.31 -4.93 8.89
N ILE A 248 -0.05 -4.89 7.60
CA ILE A 248 0.13 -3.72 6.74
C ILE A 248 -0.84 -2.59 7.12
N LEU A 249 -2.08 -2.92 7.49
CA LEU A 249 -3.04 -1.95 8.04
C LEU A 249 -2.55 -1.35 9.36
N ASP A 250 -1.94 -2.15 10.24
CA ASP A 250 -1.32 -1.61 11.46
C ASP A 250 -0.11 -0.74 11.15
N GLU A 251 0.73 -1.13 10.19
CA GLU A 251 1.85 -0.31 9.72
C GLU A 251 1.33 1.04 9.20
N PHE A 252 0.26 1.04 8.40
CA PHE A 252 -0.41 2.26 7.95
C PHE A 252 -0.92 3.11 9.11
N ALA A 253 -1.60 2.50 10.08
CA ALA A 253 -2.10 3.19 11.27
C ALA A 253 -0.94 3.81 12.09
N ALA A 254 0.16 3.07 12.27
CA ALA A 254 1.36 3.56 12.95
C ALA A 254 1.96 4.78 12.24
N ARG A 255 2.02 4.75 10.89
CA ARG A 255 2.52 5.88 10.09
C ARG A 255 1.62 7.10 10.13
N LEU A 256 0.34 6.93 10.46
CA LEU A 256 -0.63 8.02 10.60
C LEU A 256 -0.87 8.44 12.05
N THR A 257 -0.13 7.91 13.02
CA THR A 257 -0.31 8.29 14.42
C THR A 257 0.08 9.77 14.60
N PRO A 258 -0.82 10.62 15.13
CA PRO A 258 -0.54 12.03 15.33
C PRO A 258 0.72 12.31 16.14
N GLY A 259 1.51 13.29 15.69
CA GLY A 259 2.76 13.68 16.33
C GLY A 259 3.94 12.77 16.05
N LEU A 260 3.76 11.64 15.35
CA LEU A 260 4.86 10.84 14.83
C LEU A 260 5.40 11.42 13.53
N ASN A 261 6.71 11.25 13.33
CA ASN A 261 7.35 11.55 12.06
C ASN A 261 7.13 10.38 11.10
N ALA A 262 6.41 10.63 10.01
CA ALA A 262 6.22 9.72 8.90
C ALA A 262 7.22 10.05 7.78
N GLY A 263 7.98 9.06 7.35
CA GLY A 263 8.99 9.16 6.30
C GLY A 263 9.73 7.83 6.18
N LEU A 264 10.51 7.66 5.10
CA LEU A 264 11.20 6.41 4.82
C LEU A 264 12.04 5.92 6.01
N ILE A 265 11.98 4.61 6.27
CA ILE A 265 12.82 3.93 7.27
C ILE A 265 14.11 3.38 6.68
N HIS A 266 14.15 3.02 5.40
CA HIS A 266 15.36 2.53 4.75
C HIS A 266 15.13 2.22 3.26
N TYR A 267 16.21 2.02 2.47
CA TYR A 267 16.15 1.46 1.10
C TYR A 267 15.46 0.08 1.00
N SER A 268 15.29 -0.64 2.11
CA SER A 268 14.57 -1.94 2.13
C SER A 268 13.05 -1.79 1.98
N ALA A 269 12.50 -0.57 2.01
CA ALA A 269 11.10 -0.32 1.67
C ALA A 269 10.82 -0.51 0.17
N TYR A 270 11.84 -0.58 -0.69
CA TYR A 270 11.65 -0.79 -2.13
C TYR A 270 10.99 -2.15 -2.43
N GLU A 271 11.42 -3.21 -1.76
CA GLU A 271 10.82 -4.56 -1.91
C GLU A 271 9.40 -4.61 -1.35
N LEU A 272 9.14 -3.92 -0.23
CA LEU A 272 7.80 -3.76 0.33
C LEU A 272 6.90 -2.95 -0.62
N GLY A 273 7.44 -1.91 -1.24
CA GLY A 273 6.75 -1.10 -2.22
C GLY A 273 6.37 -1.89 -3.47
N GLN A 274 7.33 -2.64 -4.06
CA GLN A 274 7.02 -3.55 -5.16
C GLN A 274 6.00 -4.61 -4.76
N PHE A 275 6.07 -5.12 -3.53
CA PHE A 275 5.09 -6.06 -3.01
C PHE A 275 3.68 -5.46 -2.86
N PHE A 276 3.57 -4.20 -2.43
CA PHE A 276 2.29 -3.48 -2.41
C PHE A 276 1.73 -3.23 -3.81
N THR A 277 2.60 -3.00 -4.80
CA THR A 277 2.18 -2.77 -6.19
C THR A 277 1.79 -4.07 -6.91
N TRP A 278 2.46 -5.20 -6.64
CA TRP A 278 2.38 -6.41 -7.48
C TRP A 278 2.07 -7.72 -6.73
N GLY A 279 2.16 -7.74 -5.40
CA GLY A 279 2.10 -8.97 -4.58
C GLY A 279 0.78 -9.17 -3.81
N ILE A 280 0.22 -8.11 -3.23
CA ILE A 280 -1.14 -8.10 -2.66
C ILE A 280 -2.07 -7.42 -3.65
N GLY A 281 -3.22 -8.04 -3.91
CA GLY A 281 -4.15 -7.58 -4.95
C GLY A 281 -4.15 -8.42 -6.21
N ARG A 282 -3.34 -9.49 -6.35
CA ARG A 282 -3.56 -10.47 -7.44
C ARG A 282 -4.97 -11.07 -7.44
N GLU A 283 -5.57 -11.19 -6.26
CA GLU A 283 -6.97 -11.58 -6.09
C GLU A 283 -7.94 -10.56 -6.75
N LEU A 284 -7.51 -9.31 -6.96
CA LEU A 284 -8.22 -8.31 -7.77
C LEU A 284 -8.08 -8.55 -9.26
N SER A 285 -6.92 -8.98 -9.77
CA SER A 285 -6.75 -9.26 -11.21
C SER A 285 -7.69 -10.37 -11.69
N ASP A 286 -8.02 -11.32 -10.80
CA ASP A 286 -8.98 -12.39 -11.10
C ASP A 286 -10.45 -11.96 -10.91
N HIS A 287 -10.73 -10.85 -10.18
CA HIS A 287 -12.09 -10.41 -9.83
C HIS A 287 -12.52 -9.08 -10.47
N SER A 288 -11.58 -8.31 -10.99
CA SER A 288 -11.75 -7.00 -11.59
C SER A 288 -10.83 -6.98 -12.80
N GLY A 289 -11.39 -7.16 -13.99
CA GLY A 289 -10.66 -7.08 -15.24
C GLY A 289 -10.08 -5.69 -15.48
N PHE A 290 -8.94 -5.41 -14.87
CA PHE A 290 -8.00 -4.34 -15.19
C PHE A 290 -6.72 -4.97 -15.75
#